data_AF-A0A534SGC0-F1
#
_entry.id   AF-A0A534SGC0-F1
#
_cell.length_a   1.000
_cell.length_b   1.000
_cell.length_c   1.000
_cell.angle_alpha   90.00
_cell.angle_beta   90.00
_cell.angle_gamma   90.00
#
_symmetry.space_group_name_H-M   'P 1'
#
loop_
_entity.id
_entity.type
_entity.pdbx_description
1 polymer ?
#
loop_
_entity_poly.entity_id
_entity_poly.type
_entity_poly.pdbx_seq_one_letter_code
_entity_poly.pdbx_strand_id
1 'polypeptide(L)'
;MTFIVLFWLNVALLAVFAVILMRPQLLGYAKGGKWYLTWLSIGVITLMDELTSVFYAPAEAHRFIGMKAIFFIAFTSLIMRVLSTRMVEISEILELHGLRGGGVYSFSYFVLGPVASFVAVASIMVDYILTACISTVSAVINGTAFVAIGPGAERMLVL
;
A
#
# COMPACT_ATOMS: atom_id res chain seq x y z
N MET A 1 27.23 5.50 -24.02
CA MET A 1 26.82 4.09 -24.11
C MET A 1 25.72 3.74 -23.10
N THR A 2 25.83 4.14 -21.83
CA THR A 2 24.83 3.88 -20.78
C THR A 2 23.42 4.37 -21.12
N PHE A 3 23.29 5.58 -21.69
CA PHE A 3 21.99 6.13 -22.09
C PHE A 3 21.26 5.26 -23.14
N ILE A 4 21.97 4.79 -24.16
CA ILE A 4 21.38 3.96 -25.24
C ILE A 4 20.94 2.60 -24.69
N VAL A 5 21.75 2.00 -23.81
CA VAL A 5 21.41 0.73 -23.15
C VAL A 5 20.17 0.91 -22.26
N LEU A 6 20.13 1.96 -21.43
CA LEU A 6 18.98 2.25 -20.58
C LEU A 6 17.72 2.56 -21.41
N PHE A 7 17.86 3.29 -22.52
CA PHE A 7 16.75 3.59 -23.41
C PHE A 7 16.12 2.31 -23.96
N TRP A 8 16.92 1.42 -24.56
CA TRP A 8 16.42 0.16 -25.10
C TRP A 8 15.90 -0.79 -24.04
N LEU A 9 16.52 -0.81 -22.85
CA LEU A 9 16.01 -1.58 -21.71
C LEU A 9 14.61 -1.10 -21.29
N ASN A 10 14.38 0.21 -21.19
CA ASN A 10 13.07 0.76 -20.86
C ASN A 10 12.03 0.46 -21.95
N VAL A 11 12.40 0.57 -23.23
CA VAL A 11 11.53 0.19 -24.36
C VAL A 11 11.16 -1.29 -24.28
N ALA A 12 12.13 -2.16 -24.01
CA ALA A 12 11.88 -3.59 -23.84
C ALA A 12 10.94 -3.86 -22.66
N LEU A 13 11.15 -3.21 -21.51
CA LEU A 13 10.28 -3.33 -20.34
C LEU A 13 8.85 -2.85 -20.64
N LEU A 14 8.70 -1.72 -21.33
CA LEU A 14 7.38 -1.22 -21.76
C LEU A 14 6.68 -2.19 -22.72
N ALA A 15 7.42 -2.75 -23.68
CA ALA A 15 6.87 -3.73 -24.61
C ALA A 15 6.44 -5.01 -23.89
N VAL A 16 7.27 -5.54 -22.97
CA VAL A 16 6.94 -6.70 -22.13
C VAL A 16 5.69 -6.41 -21.30
N PHE A 17 5.63 -5.24 -20.66
CA PHE A 17 4.47 -4.83 -19.87
C PHE A 17 3.19 -4.76 -20.71
N ALA A 18 3.25 -4.15 -21.90
CA ALA A 18 2.12 -4.08 -22.83
C ALA A 18 1.66 -5.49 -23.27
N VAL A 19 2.60 -6.38 -23.58
CA VAL A 19 2.29 -7.77 -23.95
C VAL A 19 1.59 -8.49 -22.80
N ILE A 20 2.06 -8.34 -21.56
CA ILE A 20 1.44 -8.98 -20.39
C ILE A 20 0.04 -8.40 -20.14
N LEU A 21 -0.15 -7.09 -20.27
CA LEU A 21 -1.44 -6.42 -20.08
C LEU A 21 -2.50 -6.89 -21.08
N MET A 22 -2.09 -7.19 -22.32
CA MET A 22 -2.96 -7.69 -23.37
C MET A 22 -3.34 -9.17 -23.20
N ARG A 23 -2.67 -9.91 -22.31
CA ARG A 23 -3.03 -11.32 -22.07
C ARG A 23 -4.26 -11.41 -21.15
N PRO A 24 -5.36 -12.01 -21.63
CA PRO A 24 -6.57 -12.17 -20.81
C PRO A 24 -6.26 -13.01 -19.57
N GLN A 25 -6.87 -12.67 -18.43
CA GLN A 25 -6.75 -13.36 -17.14
C GLN A 25 -5.39 -13.23 -16.43
N LEU A 26 -4.41 -12.51 -16.99
CA LEU A 26 -3.13 -12.26 -16.31
C LEU A 26 -3.17 -10.98 -15.45
N LEU A 27 -3.49 -9.85 -16.08
CA LEU A 27 -3.58 -8.55 -15.43
C LEU A 27 -4.98 -7.95 -15.50
N GLY A 28 -5.98 -8.75 -15.88
CA GLY A 28 -7.36 -8.29 -15.95
C GLY A 28 -8.35 -9.43 -16.14
N TYR A 29 -9.49 -9.29 -15.49
CA TYR A 29 -10.65 -10.16 -15.59
C TYR A 29 -11.76 -9.43 -16.37
N ALA A 30 -12.05 -9.92 -17.57
CA ALA A 30 -13.18 -9.47 -18.38
C ALA A 30 -14.13 -10.66 -18.64
N LYS A 31 -15.43 -10.44 -18.47
CA LYS A 31 -16.48 -11.45 -18.72
C LYS A 31 -17.70 -10.77 -19.35
N GLY A 32 -18.27 -11.37 -20.40
CA GLY A 32 -19.49 -10.86 -21.04
C GLY A 32 -19.38 -9.41 -21.56
N GLY A 33 -18.23 -9.02 -22.11
CA GLY A 33 -17.99 -7.67 -22.66
C GLY A 33 -17.71 -6.58 -21.63
N LYS A 34 -17.66 -6.91 -20.33
CA LYS A 34 -17.33 -5.97 -19.25
C LYS A 34 -16.00 -6.34 -18.59
N TRP A 35 -15.19 -5.33 -18.29
CA TRP A 35 -13.98 -5.44 -17.47
C TRP A 35 -14.38 -5.33 -16.00
N TYR A 36 -14.20 -6.40 -15.24
CA TYR A 36 -14.60 -6.45 -13.82
C TYR A 36 -13.42 -6.14 -12.90
N LEU A 37 -12.23 -6.64 -13.24
CA LEU A 37 -11.00 -6.35 -12.51
C LEU A 37 -9.92 -6.03 -13.53
N THR A 38 -9.24 -4.90 -13.37
CA THR A 38 -8.01 -4.62 -14.11
C THR A 38 -6.89 -4.47 -13.10
N TRP A 39 -5.67 -4.73 -13.53
CA TRP A 39 -4.48 -4.44 -12.73
C TRP A 39 -4.49 -2.98 -12.30
N LEU A 40 -4.98 -2.07 -13.15
CA LEU A 40 -5.13 -0.68 -12.79
C LEU A 40 -6.18 -0.47 -11.69
N SER A 41 -7.35 -1.10 -11.74
CA SER A 41 -8.38 -0.91 -10.71
C SER A 41 -7.97 -1.46 -9.34
N ILE A 42 -7.26 -2.59 -9.31
CA ILE A 42 -6.73 -3.16 -8.06
C ILE A 42 -5.53 -2.33 -7.61
N GLY A 43 -4.59 -2.10 -8.53
CA GLY A 43 -3.34 -1.39 -8.30
C GLY A 43 -3.57 0.04 -7.82
N VAL A 44 -4.51 0.80 -8.39
CA VAL A 44 -4.79 2.17 -7.95
C VAL A 44 -5.27 2.19 -6.50
N ILE A 45 -6.20 1.33 -6.10
CA ILE A 45 -6.72 1.32 -4.73
C ILE A 45 -5.60 0.91 -3.76
N THR A 46 -4.87 -0.16 -4.06
CA THR A 46 -3.77 -0.64 -3.21
C THR A 46 -2.63 0.37 -3.14
N LEU A 47 -2.24 0.97 -4.27
CA LEU A 47 -1.19 1.99 -4.32
C LEU A 47 -1.64 3.29 -3.64
N MET A 48 -2.92 3.66 -3.69
CA MET A 48 -3.41 4.83 -2.96
C MET A 48 -3.26 4.63 -1.46
N ASP A 49 -3.59 3.46 -0.94
CA ASP A 49 -3.41 3.14 0.49
C ASP A 49 -1.91 3.16 0.87
N GLU A 50 -1.07 2.43 0.12
CA GLU A 50 0.36 2.26 0.42
C GLU A 50 1.21 3.52 0.18
N LEU A 51 0.93 4.28 -0.90
CA LEU A 51 1.76 5.43 -1.29
C LEU A 51 1.47 6.68 -0.45
N THR A 52 0.31 6.80 0.19
CA THR A 52 0.02 7.95 1.07
C THR A 52 1.07 8.08 2.18
N SER A 53 1.53 6.95 2.72
CA SER A 53 2.55 6.90 3.77
C SER A 53 3.94 7.35 3.31
N VAL A 54 4.27 7.20 2.02
CA VAL A 54 5.59 7.57 1.48
C VAL A 54 5.84 9.07 1.53
N PHE A 55 4.78 9.88 1.54
CA PHE A 55 4.92 11.34 1.51
C PHE A 55 5.13 11.97 2.90
N TYR A 56 4.74 11.28 3.98
CA TYR A 56 4.96 11.80 5.34
C TYR A 56 5.88 10.93 6.19
N ALA A 57 5.80 9.60 6.13
CA ALA A 57 6.54 8.74 7.05
C ALA A 57 8.08 8.82 6.86
N PRO A 58 8.63 8.82 5.64
CA PRO A 58 10.06 9.03 5.41
C PRO A 58 10.53 10.43 5.83
N ALA A 59 9.71 11.46 5.63
CA ALA A 59 10.02 12.84 6.00
C ALA A 59 10.08 13.00 7.54
N GLU A 60 9.08 12.46 8.24
CA GLU A 60 9.05 12.43 9.70
C GLU A 60 10.20 11.57 10.26
N ALA A 61 10.45 10.38 9.70
CA ALA A 61 11.60 9.56 10.09
C ALA A 61 12.92 10.32 9.88
N HIS A 62 13.12 10.95 8.73
CA HIS A 62 14.32 11.75 8.49
C HIS A 62 14.45 12.93 9.47
N ARG A 63 13.34 13.58 9.85
CA ARG A 63 13.36 14.68 10.84
C ARG A 63 13.93 14.25 12.20
N PHE A 64 13.67 13.02 12.64
CA PHE A 64 14.12 12.55 13.97
C PHE A 64 15.42 11.73 13.94
N ILE A 65 15.65 10.89 12.92
CA ILE A 65 16.80 9.97 12.84
C ILE A 65 17.74 10.24 11.65
N GLY A 66 17.44 11.26 10.84
CA GLY A 66 18.26 11.68 9.70
C GLY A 66 18.36 10.62 8.60
N MET A 67 19.45 10.67 7.82
CA MET A 67 19.69 9.74 6.70
C MET A 67 19.74 8.25 7.11
N LYS A 68 19.88 7.94 8.40
CA LYS A 68 19.83 6.56 8.91
C LYS A 68 18.45 5.90 8.71
N ALA A 69 17.39 6.69 8.51
CA ALA A 69 16.05 6.21 8.15
C ALA A 69 16.04 5.30 6.90
N ILE A 70 17.00 5.45 5.99
CA ILE A 70 17.09 4.64 4.78
C ILE A 70 17.20 3.14 5.06
N PHE A 71 17.86 2.76 6.17
CA PHE A 71 17.98 1.35 6.55
C PHE A 71 16.63 0.75 6.97
N PHE A 72 15.79 1.56 7.63
CA PHE A 72 14.44 1.15 8.00
C PHE A 72 13.59 0.94 6.76
N ILE A 73 13.63 1.87 5.80
CA ILE A 73 12.91 1.76 4.53
C ILE A 73 13.36 0.50 3.76
N ALA A 74 14.67 0.28 3.66
CA ALA A 74 15.21 -0.88 2.95
C ALA A 74 14.75 -2.20 3.59
N PHE A 75 14.81 -2.29 4.92
CA PHE A 75 14.39 -3.50 5.64
C PHE A 75 12.88 -3.75 5.50
N THR A 76 12.05 -2.72 5.70
CA THR A 76 10.60 -2.82 5.53
C THR A 76 10.23 -3.21 4.10
N SER A 77 10.92 -2.66 3.09
CA SER A 77 10.66 -3.04 1.69
C SER A 77 10.93 -4.52 1.40
N LEU A 78 11.95 -5.10 2.03
CA LEU A 78 12.27 -6.52 1.88
C LEU A 78 11.19 -7.38 2.54
N ILE A 79 10.74 -7.01 3.74
CA ILE A 79 9.66 -7.70 4.44
C ILE A 79 8.37 -7.65 3.63
N MET A 80 7.97 -6.46 3.16
CA MET A 80 6.76 -6.29 2.36
C MET A 80 6.82 -7.10 1.06
N ARG A 81 8.01 -7.18 0.44
CA ARG A 81 8.20 -8.08 -0.72
C ARG A 81 7.94 -9.53 -0.36
N VAL A 82 8.45 -10.02 0.76
CA VAL A 82 8.19 -11.41 1.18
C VAL A 82 6.72 -11.63 1.50
N LEU A 83 6.09 -10.75 2.27
CA LEU A 83 4.68 -10.87 2.67
C LEU A 83 3.73 -10.80 1.47
N SER A 84 3.96 -9.88 0.52
CA SER A 84 3.12 -9.73 -0.67
C SER A 84 3.09 -10.98 -1.55
N THR A 85 4.17 -11.77 -1.61
CA THR A 85 4.15 -13.05 -2.35
C THR A 85 3.17 -14.07 -1.78
N ARG A 86 2.79 -13.93 -0.50
CA ARG A 86 1.88 -14.86 0.20
C ARG A 86 0.41 -14.46 0.13
N MET A 87 0.10 -13.25 -0.33
CA MET A 87 -1.29 -12.76 -0.36
C MET A 87 -2.19 -13.60 -1.26
N VAL A 88 -1.68 -14.03 -2.43
CA VAL A 88 -2.43 -14.87 -3.37
C VAL A 88 -2.61 -16.29 -2.80
N GLU A 89 -1.57 -16.85 -2.21
CA GLU A 89 -1.60 -18.17 -1.55
C GLU A 89 -2.63 -18.19 -0.40
N ILE A 90 -2.66 -17.14 0.43
CA ILE A 90 -3.66 -16.98 1.49
C ILE A 90 -5.08 -16.96 0.91
N SER A 91 -5.29 -16.21 -0.20
CA SER A 91 -6.60 -16.15 -0.86
C SER A 91 -7.03 -17.51 -1.41
N GLU A 92 -6.11 -18.25 -2.04
CA GLU A 92 -6.37 -19.59 -2.57
C GLU A 92 -6.75 -20.57 -1.47
N ILE A 93 -6.02 -20.58 -0.35
CA ILE A 93 -6.32 -21.43 0.81
C ILE A 93 -7.73 -21.15 1.34
N LEU A 94 -8.10 -19.87 1.49
CA LEU A 94 -9.43 -19.50 1.97
C LEU A 94 -10.53 -19.95 1.00
N GLU A 95 -10.34 -19.75 -0.31
CA GLU A 95 -11.31 -20.15 -1.33
C GLU A 95 -11.54 -21.66 -1.36
N LEU A 96 -10.48 -22.46 -1.23
CA LEU A 96 -10.56 -23.92 -1.18
C LEU A 96 -11.38 -24.43 0.03
N HIS A 97 -11.42 -23.66 1.11
CA HIS A 97 -12.20 -23.99 2.31
C HIS A 97 -13.59 -23.33 2.30
N GLY A 98 -14.02 -22.77 1.17
CA GLY A 98 -15.33 -22.11 1.04
C GLY A 98 -15.43 -20.77 1.77
N LEU A 99 -14.30 -20.23 2.25
CA LEU A 99 -14.22 -18.94 2.93
C LEU A 99 -13.91 -17.86 1.89
N ARG A 100 -14.93 -17.11 1.48
CA ARG A 100 -14.77 -16.02 0.50
C ARG A 100 -14.68 -14.68 1.21
N GLY A 101 -13.53 -14.02 1.09
CA GLY A 101 -13.30 -12.71 1.71
C GLY A 101 -13.11 -12.75 3.23
N GLY A 102 -13.10 -11.57 3.85
CA GLY A 102 -12.89 -11.39 5.29
C GLY A 102 -11.43 -11.22 5.74
N GLY A 103 -10.48 -11.19 4.79
CA GLY A 103 -9.12 -10.72 5.01
C GLY A 103 -8.41 -11.40 6.20
N VAL A 104 -7.72 -10.60 7.01
CA VAL A 104 -6.95 -11.08 8.16
C VAL A 104 -7.84 -11.81 9.18
N TYR A 105 -9.11 -11.41 9.34
CA TYR A 105 -10.03 -12.08 10.26
C TYR A 105 -10.25 -13.55 9.88
N SER A 106 -10.73 -13.81 8.67
CA SER A 106 -11.06 -15.17 8.22
C SER A 106 -9.84 -16.08 8.25
N PHE A 107 -8.68 -15.58 7.80
CA PHE A 107 -7.45 -16.39 7.76
C PHE A 107 -6.90 -16.69 9.15
N SER A 108 -6.78 -15.67 10.01
CA SER A 108 -6.29 -15.88 11.38
C SER A 108 -7.23 -16.76 12.20
N TYR A 109 -8.54 -16.67 11.99
CA TYR A 109 -9.51 -17.56 12.63
C TYR A 109 -9.30 -19.00 12.19
N PHE A 110 -9.14 -19.21 10.88
CA PHE A 110 -8.96 -20.53 10.30
C PHE A 110 -7.67 -21.21 10.77
N VAL A 111 -6.56 -20.47 10.84
CA VAL A 111 -5.23 -21.04 11.14
C VAL A 111 -4.91 -21.05 12.64
N LEU A 112 -5.26 -19.99 13.36
CA LEU A 112 -4.81 -19.74 14.75
C LEU A 112 -5.95 -19.77 15.78
N GLY A 113 -7.20 -19.89 15.33
CA GLY A 113 -8.37 -19.93 16.18
C GLY A 113 -8.92 -18.56 16.60
N PRO A 114 -10.00 -18.55 17.39
CA PRO A 114 -10.82 -17.36 17.64
C PRO A 114 -10.09 -16.24 18.39
N VAL A 115 -9.25 -16.58 19.38
CA VAL A 115 -8.56 -15.57 20.21
C VAL A 115 -7.56 -14.78 19.38
N ALA A 116 -6.70 -15.47 18.63
CA ALA A 116 -5.71 -14.82 17.77
C ALA A 116 -6.39 -13.96 16.69
N SER A 117 -7.51 -14.44 16.14
CA SER A 117 -8.29 -13.70 15.17
C SER A 117 -8.90 -12.41 15.74
N PHE A 118 -9.45 -12.48 16.95
CA PHE A 118 -9.99 -11.32 17.63
C PHE A 118 -8.92 -10.25 17.89
N VAL A 119 -7.74 -10.68 18.35
CA VAL A 119 -6.58 -9.78 18.54
C VAL A 119 -6.15 -9.14 17.21
N ALA A 120 -6.11 -9.93 16.13
CA ALA A 120 -5.72 -9.42 14.82
C ALA A 120 -6.72 -8.37 14.29
N VAL A 121 -8.02 -8.60 14.46
CA VAL A 121 -9.05 -7.60 14.09
C VAL A 121 -8.94 -6.35 14.93
N ALA A 122 -8.80 -6.48 16.26
CA ALA A 122 -8.65 -5.33 17.15
C ALA A 122 -7.42 -4.50 16.77
N SER A 123 -6.29 -5.16 16.46
CA SER A 123 -5.06 -4.51 16.01
C SER A 123 -5.27 -3.73 14.72
N ILE A 124 -5.94 -4.31 13.73
CA ILE A 124 -6.23 -3.65 12.44
C ILE A 124 -7.19 -2.48 12.61
N MET A 125 -8.19 -2.59 13.49
CA MET A 125 -9.09 -1.46 13.77
C MET A 125 -8.33 -0.27 14.36
N VAL A 126 -7.44 -0.54 15.33
CA VAL A 126 -6.58 0.51 15.91
C VAL A 126 -5.67 1.10 14.84
N ASP A 127 -5.06 0.27 14.01
CA ASP A 127 -4.18 0.69 12.92
C ASP A 127 -4.90 1.60 11.92
N TYR A 128 -6.10 1.23 11.45
CA TYR A 128 -6.86 2.07 10.53
C TYR A 128 -7.31 3.39 11.14
N ILE A 129 -7.70 3.39 12.42
CA ILE A 129 -8.06 4.64 13.12
C ILE A 129 -6.84 5.54 13.23
N LEU A 130 -5.70 5.00 13.67
CA LEU A 130 -4.47 5.78 13.80
C LEU A 130 -3.97 6.27 12.44
N THR A 131 -4.07 5.45 11.40
CA THR A 131 -3.72 5.84 10.03
C THR A 131 -4.58 7.01 9.58
N ALA A 132 -5.90 6.93 9.73
CA ALA A 132 -6.80 8.04 9.40
C ALA A 132 -6.45 9.32 10.15
N CYS A 133 -6.16 9.23 11.45
CA CYS A 133 -5.74 10.36 12.27
C CYS A 133 -4.41 10.97 11.79
N ILE A 134 -3.37 10.15 11.60
CA ILE A 134 -2.04 10.60 11.17
C ILE A 134 -2.10 11.22 9.77
N SER A 135 -2.79 10.58 8.83
CA SER A 135 -2.97 11.11 7.47
C SER A 135 -3.71 12.46 7.49
N THR A 136 -4.74 12.60 8.34
CA THR A 136 -5.48 13.87 8.46
C THR A 136 -4.61 14.98 9.03
N VAL A 137 -3.88 14.72 10.13
CA VAL A 137 -2.98 15.70 10.74
C VAL A 137 -1.87 16.09 9.75
N SER A 138 -1.27 15.11 9.06
CA SER A 138 -0.25 15.37 8.04
C SER A 138 -0.78 16.22 6.89
N ALA A 139 -2.01 15.96 6.42
CA ALA A 139 -2.65 16.74 5.38
C ALA A 139 -2.87 18.19 5.80
N VAL A 140 -3.32 18.43 7.04
CA VAL A 140 -3.49 19.79 7.58
C VAL A 140 -2.15 20.50 7.67
N ILE A 141 -1.13 19.89 8.29
CA ILE A 141 0.20 20.50 8.44
C ILE A 141 0.79 20.87 7.08
N ASN A 142 0.82 19.93 6.13
CA ASN A 142 1.37 20.18 4.80
C ASN A 142 0.52 21.18 3.99
N GLY A 143 -0.81 21.16 4.13
CA GLY A 143 -1.70 22.12 3.49
C GLY A 143 -1.50 23.54 4.00
N THR A 144 -1.33 23.71 5.32
CA THR A 144 -1.07 25.02 5.92
C THR A 144 0.26 25.64 5.50
N ALA A 145 1.24 24.84 5.07
CA ALA A 145 2.51 25.38 4.54
C ALA A 145 2.32 26.22 3.25
N PHE A 146 1.23 26.01 2.50
CA PHE A 146 0.92 26.77 1.28
C PHE A 146 0.10 28.04 1.55
N VAL A 147 -0.35 28.25 2.79
CA VAL A 147 -1.11 29.43 3.21
C VAL A 147 -0.25 30.17 4.22
N ALA A 148 0.06 31.44 3.99
CA ALA A 148 0.80 32.25 4.97
C ALA A 148 -0.09 32.54 6.18
N ILE A 149 -0.21 31.57 7.09
CA ILE A 149 -0.99 31.69 8.31
C ILE A 149 -0.13 32.44 9.33
N GLY A 150 -0.67 33.53 9.88
CA GLY A 150 0.05 34.32 10.88
C GLY A 150 0.35 33.51 12.17
N PRO A 151 1.39 33.88 12.95
CA PRO A 151 1.86 33.10 14.11
C PRO A 151 0.79 32.80 15.17
N GLY A 152 -0.24 33.65 15.27
CA GLY A 152 -1.35 33.46 16.19
C GLY A 152 -2.35 32.38 15.76
N ALA A 153 -2.56 32.24 14.44
CA ALA A 153 -3.42 31.19 13.89
C ALA A 153 -2.68 29.85 13.76
N GLU A 154 -1.35 29.87 13.56
CA GLU A 154 -0.50 28.69 13.63
C GLU A 154 -0.58 28.03 15.02
N ARG A 155 -0.48 28.80 16.11
CA ARG A 155 -0.65 28.27 17.48
C ARG A 155 -2.06 27.79 17.82
N MET A 156 -3.08 28.20 17.07
CA MET A 156 -4.46 27.78 17.30
C MET A 156 -4.85 26.54 16.48
N LEU A 157 -4.13 26.30 15.36
CA LEU A 157 -4.31 25.15 14.47
C LEU A 157 -3.37 23.98 14.81
N VAL A 158 -2.21 24.28 15.37
CA VAL A 158 -1.35 23.27 16.00
C VAL A 158 -2.02 22.87 17.32
N LEU A 159 -2.31 21.56 17.44
CA LEU A 159 -2.69 20.84 18.65
C LEU A 159 -2.06 21.42 19.94
#